data_AF-A0A7X8K4M6-F1
#
_entry.id   AF-A0A7X8K4M6-F1
#
_cell.length_a   1.000
_cell.length_b   1.000
_cell.length_c   1.000
_cell.angle_alpha   90.00
_cell.angle_beta   90.00
_cell.angle_gamma   90.00
#
_symmetry.space_group_name_H-M   'P 1'
#
loop_
_entity.id
_entity.type
_entity.pdbx_description
1 polymer ?
#
loop_
_entity_poly.entity_id
_entity_poly.type
_entity_poly.pdbx_seq_one_letter_code
_entity_poly.pdbx_strand_id
1 'polypeptide(L)'
;MSDKDVIFDRQVIDCLGEITPPEGEISRINPWSKPIGFITWGFILTTLHLNFAYLQYILPTIGVTLIFFGFRSLRKENKYFTALWIFSIIKLFLQLAELVRVSSPLNVADYPVLAIGTVMIAFQIIMFLVFQAALNKVFEKAGKIVQEKPLLWASVWTLAVYLIALSPFSSSWLVFIPMMICYYIIVRSLFRVGDQLDDTGYILTNAPVSISNRTFGWAYCLIALALVITCSIYYNHLQLDPQAYEPPRITEARQRLLDLDFPSEALQYLKDEDVELLREAKDVEVSSKLLMFDPKKIEHRESFGNGTYISYTYEPGEKNMEVTTIYIEMPENLLYVMQYFTWQGGTPVWQDG
;
A
#
# COMPACT_ATOMS: atom_id res chain seq x y z
N MET A 1 13.39 -16.69 62.94
CA MET A 1 12.05 -16.15 62.63
C MET A 1 11.22 -16.32 63.88
N SER A 2 10.73 -15.24 64.47
CA SER A 2 10.01 -15.27 65.75
C SER A 2 8.65 -15.91 65.53
N ASP A 3 8.14 -16.67 66.50
CA ASP A 3 6.82 -17.33 66.44
C ASP A 3 5.68 -16.33 66.19
N LYS A 4 5.89 -15.06 66.58
CA LYS A 4 4.99 -13.94 66.28
C LYS A 4 4.94 -13.56 64.80
N ASP A 5 6.05 -13.71 64.07
CA ASP A 5 6.14 -13.38 62.65
C ASP A 5 5.33 -14.41 61.83
N VAL A 6 5.38 -15.68 62.22
CA VAL A 6 4.62 -16.76 61.56
C VAL A 6 3.11 -16.63 61.77
N ILE A 7 2.68 -16.20 62.97
CA ILE A 7 1.27 -15.95 63.27
C ILE A 7 0.76 -14.72 62.50
N PHE A 8 1.57 -13.66 62.45
CA PHE A 8 1.23 -12.46 61.68
C PHE A 8 1.12 -12.76 60.18
N ASP A 9 2.08 -13.48 59.61
CA ASP A 9 2.04 -13.88 58.19
C ASP A 9 0.81 -14.73 57.88
N ARG A 10 0.44 -15.65 58.78
CA ARG A 10 -0.76 -16.48 58.63
C ARG A 10 -2.05 -15.67 58.68
N GLN A 11 -2.14 -14.69 59.59
CA GLN A 11 -3.28 -13.78 59.68
C GLN A 11 -3.39 -12.89 58.43
N VAL A 12 -2.27 -12.41 57.89
CA VAL A 12 -2.25 -11.64 56.65
C VAL A 12 -2.70 -12.48 55.45
N ILE A 13 -2.25 -13.74 55.36
CA ILE A 13 -2.67 -14.67 54.30
C ILE A 13 -4.16 -14.99 54.40
N ASP A 14 -4.68 -15.26 55.59
CA ASP A 14 -6.10 -15.54 55.81
C ASP A 14 -6.96 -14.30 55.49
N CYS A 15 -6.53 -13.10 55.89
CA CYS A 15 -7.22 -11.85 55.55
C CYS A 15 -7.16 -11.51 54.05
N LEU A 16 -6.07 -11.81 53.35
CA LEU A 16 -5.95 -11.62 51.90
C LEU A 16 -6.75 -12.67 51.12
N GLY A 17 -6.93 -13.87 51.67
CA GLY A 17 -7.77 -14.92 51.10
C GLY A 17 -9.27 -14.58 51.10
N GLU A 18 -9.72 -13.74 52.03
CA GLU A 18 -11.10 -13.25 52.12
C GLU A 18 -11.39 -12.02 51.25
N ILE A 19 -10.36 -11.31 50.80
CA ILE A 19 -10.51 -10.18 49.87
C ILE A 19 -10.60 -10.72 48.45
N THR A 20 -11.81 -10.94 47.95
CA THR A 20 -12.01 -11.08 46.51
C THR A 20 -11.57 -9.78 45.83
N PRO A 21 -10.59 -9.79 44.90
CA PRO A 21 -10.17 -8.57 44.24
C PRO A 21 -11.37 -7.95 43.52
N PRO A 22 -11.49 -6.61 43.49
CA PRO A 22 -12.63 -5.96 42.85
C PRO A 22 -12.74 -6.40 41.39
N GLU A 23 -13.94 -6.72 40.90
CA GLU A 23 -14.18 -7.23 39.53
C GLU A 23 -13.58 -6.31 38.43
N GLY A 24 -13.49 -5.00 38.70
CA GLY A 24 -12.83 -4.02 37.84
C GLY A 24 -11.31 -4.15 37.73
N GLU A 25 -10.64 -4.76 38.71
CA GLU A 25 -9.23 -5.14 38.65
C GLU A 25 -9.04 -6.55 38.07
N ILE A 26 -9.97 -7.48 38.33
CA ILE A 26 -10.01 -8.83 37.74
C ILE A 26 -10.11 -8.78 36.21
N SER A 27 -10.97 -7.90 35.66
CA SER A 27 -11.10 -7.67 34.21
C SER A 27 -9.85 -7.03 33.56
N ARG A 28 -9.01 -6.33 34.34
CA ARG A 28 -7.68 -5.87 33.89
C ARG A 28 -6.65 -7.00 33.83
N ILE A 29 -6.97 -8.16 34.39
CA ILE A 29 -6.10 -9.35 34.47
C ILE A 29 -6.49 -10.39 33.41
N ASN A 30 -7.47 -10.15 32.52
CA ASN A 30 -7.77 -11.09 31.42
C ASN A 30 -6.54 -11.22 30.49
N PRO A 31 -5.85 -12.38 30.49
CA PRO A 31 -4.62 -12.53 29.72
C PRO A 31 -4.88 -12.71 28.21
N TRP A 32 -6.12 -13.02 27.82
CA TRP A 32 -6.55 -13.26 26.43
C TRP A 32 -7.05 -12.00 25.73
N SER A 33 -7.69 -11.08 26.45
CA SER A 33 -8.29 -9.87 25.87
C SER A 33 -7.30 -9.04 25.05
N LYS A 34 -6.09 -8.82 25.56
CA LYS A 34 -5.08 -8.02 24.87
C LYS A 34 -4.51 -8.70 23.60
N PRO A 35 -4.05 -9.97 23.64
CA PRO A 35 -3.64 -10.67 22.43
C PRO A 35 -4.73 -10.78 21.37
N ILE A 36 -5.95 -11.15 21.77
CA ILE A 36 -7.10 -11.27 20.85
C ILE A 36 -7.45 -9.89 20.27
N GLY A 37 -7.46 -8.84 21.09
CA GLY A 37 -7.67 -7.47 20.65
C GLY A 37 -6.64 -7.01 19.61
N PHE A 38 -5.36 -7.32 19.78
CA PHE A 38 -4.33 -7.05 18.76
C PHE A 38 -4.59 -7.82 17.46
N ILE A 39 -4.96 -9.10 17.53
CA ILE A 39 -5.26 -9.89 16.32
C ILE A 39 -6.48 -9.30 15.59
N THR A 40 -7.55 -9.00 16.32
CA THR A 40 -8.79 -8.44 15.76
C THR A 40 -8.55 -7.08 15.12
N TRP A 41 -7.91 -6.14 15.81
CA TRP A 41 -7.53 -4.85 15.23
C TRP A 41 -6.60 -5.02 14.04
N GLY A 42 -5.67 -5.95 14.13
CA GLY A 42 -4.79 -6.28 13.03
C GLY A 42 -5.53 -6.72 11.77
N PHE A 43 -6.52 -7.60 11.89
CA PHE A 43 -7.37 -7.99 10.77
C PHE A 43 -8.19 -6.83 10.21
N ILE A 44 -8.77 -6.00 11.09
CA ILE A 44 -9.53 -4.81 10.70
C ILE A 44 -8.67 -3.89 9.85
N LEU A 45 -7.47 -3.54 10.33
CA LEU A 45 -6.58 -2.62 9.62
C LEU A 45 -6.05 -3.21 8.32
N THR A 46 -5.88 -4.53 8.21
CA THR A 46 -5.50 -5.17 6.93
C THR A 46 -6.66 -5.27 5.93
N THR A 47 -7.91 -5.07 6.35
CA THR A 47 -9.10 -5.18 5.49
C THR A 47 -9.58 -3.81 4.99
N LEU A 48 -9.32 -2.74 5.75
CA LEU A 48 -9.74 -1.38 5.41
C LEU A 48 -8.83 -0.76 4.35
N HIS A 49 -9.38 -0.49 3.17
CA HIS A 49 -8.73 0.28 2.11
C HIS A 49 -9.22 1.73 2.14
N LEU A 50 -8.36 2.65 2.57
CA LEU A 50 -8.63 4.08 2.62
C LEU A 50 -7.65 4.82 1.71
N ASN A 51 -8.14 5.35 0.59
CA ASN A 51 -7.32 5.92 -0.48
C ASN A 51 -6.90 7.38 -0.26
N PHE A 52 -6.86 7.84 1.00
CA PHE A 52 -6.43 9.19 1.36
C PHE A 52 -5.25 9.13 2.33
N ALA A 53 -4.37 10.14 2.28
CA ALA A 53 -3.22 10.27 3.18
C ALA A 53 -2.34 9.00 3.30
N TYR A 54 -2.19 8.24 2.21
CA TYR A 54 -1.42 6.99 2.14
C TYR A 54 -1.88 5.89 3.14
N LEU A 55 -3.09 6.02 3.70
CA LEU A 55 -3.62 5.06 4.68
C LEU A 55 -3.74 3.65 4.10
N GLN A 56 -3.96 3.51 2.79
CA GLN A 56 -3.96 2.24 2.07
C GLN A 56 -2.66 1.42 2.24
N TYR A 57 -1.54 2.05 2.59
CA TYR A 57 -0.27 1.37 2.87
C TYR A 57 0.06 1.32 4.36
N ILE A 58 -0.29 2.39 5.09
CA ILE A 58 0.01 2.52 6.52
C ILE A 58 -0.83 1.55 7.36
N LEU A 59 -2.15 1.46 7.09
CA LEU A 59 -3.05 0.60 7.87
C LEU A 59 -2.66 -0.88 7.77
N PRO A 60 -2.45 -1.46 6.57
CA PRO A 60 -2.01 -2.84 6.46
C PRO A 60 -0.68 -3.11 7.18
N THR A 61 0.27 -2.17 7.10
CA THR A 61 1.59 -2.27 7.77
C THR A 61 1.45 -2.33 9.30
N ILE A 62 0.62 -1.47 9.88
CA ILE A 62 0.29 -1.52 11.32
C ILE A 62 -0.49 -2.81 11.62
N GLY A 63 -1.43 -3.18 10.76
CA GLY A 63 -2.30 -4.34 10.94
C GLY A 63 -1.53 -5.65 11.02
N VAL A 64 -0.60 -5.92 10.09
CA VAL A 64 0.25 -7.13 10.13
C VAL A 64 1.14 -7.18 11.37
N THR A 65 1.58 -6.02 11.86
CA THR A 65 2.37 -5.89 13.08
C THR A 65 1.55 -6.27 14.32
N LEU A 66 0.29 -5.83 14.40
CA LEU A 66 -0.62 -6.21 15.49
C LEU A 66 -0.97 -7.70 15.46
N ILE A 67 -1.25 -8.26 14.28
CA ILE A 67 -1.47 -9.71 14.09
C ILE A 67 -0.26 -10.49 14.64
N PHE A 68 0.95 -10.08 14.26
CA PHE A 68 2.19 -10.70 14.74
C PHE A 68 2.31 -10.63 16.27
N PHE A 69 2.05 -9.49 16.90
CA PHE A 69 2.14 -9.37 18.36
C PHE A 69 1.14 -10.24 19.10
N GLY A 70 -0.11 -10.29 18.65
CA GLY A 70 -1.10 -11.13 19.30
C GLY A 70 -0.75 -12.61 19.20
N PHE A 71 -0.38 -13.11 18.02
CA PHE A 71 0.04 -14.53 17.88
C PHE A 71 1.38 -14.84 18.55
N ARG A 72 2.33 -13.89 18.57
CA ARG A 72 3.59 -14.05 19.31
C ARG A 72 3.35 -14.28 20.79
N SER A 73 2.36 -13.61 21.38
CA SER A 73 1.98 -13.80 22.78
C SER A 73 1.40 -15.20 23.03
N LEU A 74 0.60 -15.71 22.09
CA LEU A 74 -0.14 -16.97 22.22
C LEU A 74 0.62 -18.20 21.71
N ARG A 75 1.82 -18.03 21.12
CA ARG A 75 2.54 -19.08 20.37
C ARG A 75 2.82 -20.38 21.12
N LYS A 76 2.85 -20.35 22.47
CA LYS A 76 3.14 -21.52 23.32
C LYS A 76 1.88 -22.22 23.85
N GLU A 77 0.69 -21.66 23.62
CA GLU A 77 -0.56 -22.23 24.15
C GLU A 77 -0.91 -23.58 23.51
N ASN A 78 -0.77 -23.68 22.19
CA ASN A 78 -0.95 -24.92 21.45
C ASN A 78 -0.23 -24.87 20.09
N LYS A 79 -0.11 -26.03 19.43
CA LYS A 79 0.56 -26.18 18.13
C LYS A 79 -0.06 -25.31 17.03
N TYR A 80 -1.38 -25.08 17.07
CA TYR A 80 -2.07 -24.23 16.10
C TYR A 80 -1.71 -22.75 16.28
N PHE A 81 -1.58 -22.25 17.52
CA PHE A 81 -1.06 -20.91 17.78
C PHE A 81 0.41 -20.75 17.37
N THR A 82 1.23 -21.81 17.51
CA THR A 82 2.59 -21.80 16.96
C THR A 82 2.57 -21.66 15.44
N ALA A 83 1.69 -22.39 14.75
CA ALA A 83 1.52 -22.27 13.30
C ALA A 83 1.05 -20.87 12.87
N LEU A 84 0.09 -20.27 13.59
CA LEU A 84 -0.39 -18.90 13.33
C LEU A 84 0.68 -17.85 13.56
N TRP A 85 1.54 -18.05 14.55
CA TRP A 85 2.69 -17.19 14.75
C TRP A 85 3.63 -17.25 13.52
N ILE A 86 3.91 -18.45 12.98
CA ILE A 86 4.69 -18.59 11.74
C ILE A 86 3.97 -17.91 10.56
N PHE A 87 2.67 -18.13 10.39
CA PHE A 87 1.89 -17.46 9.34
C PHE A 87 1.90 -15.94 9.49
N SER A 88 1.91 -15.40 10.71
CA SER A 88 2.04 -13.95 10.92
C SER A 88 3.40 -13.40 10.49
N ILE A 89 4.48 -14.19 10.63
CA ILE A 89 5.81 -13.83 10.12
C ILE A 89 5.80 -13.80 8.59
N ILE A 90 5.22 -14.81 7.95
CA ILE A 90 5.05 -14.84 6.50
C ILE A 90 4.26 -13.61 6.04
N LYS A 91 3.19 -13.26 6.76
CA LYS A 91 2.36 -12.08 6.46
C LYS A 91 3.14 -10.76 6.56
N LEU A 92 4.09 -10.63 7.49
CA LEU A 92 5.01 -9.48 7.55
C LEU A 92 5.87 -9.39 6.28
N PHE A 93 6.47 -10.50 5.85
CA PHE A 93 7.30 -10.51 4.64
C PHE A 93 6.47 -10.25 3.37
N LEU A 94 5.27 -10.82 3.28
CA LEU A 94 4.35 -10.56 2.16
C LEU A 94 3.96 -9.07 2.10
N GLN A 95 3.74 -8.42 3.26
CA GLN A 95 3.47 -6.99 3.30
C GLN A 95 4.68 -6.16 2.84
N LEU A 96 5.90 -6.51 3.23
CA LEU A 96 7.10 -5.84 2.73
C LEU A 96 7.28 -6.04 1.22
N ALA A 97 7.03 -7.25 0.72
CA ALA A 97 7.08 -7.54 -0.72
C ALA A 97 6.03 -6.75 -1.51
N GLU A 98 4.84 -6.56 -0.94
CA GLU A 98 3.80 -5.70 -1.51
C GLU A 98 4.29 -4.24 -1.61
N LEU A 99 4.87 -3.71 -0.53
CA LEU A 99 5.46 -2.36 -0.53
C LEU A 99 6.58 -2.21 -1.57
N VAL A 100 7.45 -3.22 -1.74
CA VAL A 100 8.46 -3.24 -2.81
C VAL A 100 7.78 -3.18 -4.18
N ARG A 101 6.77 -4.04 -4.40
CA ARG A 101 6.05 -4.10 -5.69
C ARG A 101 5.44 -2.76 -6.04
N VAL A 102 4.74 -2.13 -5.10
CA VAL A 102 4.09 -0.83 -5.32
C VAL A 102 5.11 0.30 -5.52
N SER A 103 6.25 0.23 -4.85
CA SER A 103 7.30 1.27 -4.92
C SER A 103 8.33 1.03 -6.03
N SER A 104 8.10 0.05 -6.91
CA SER A 104 9.00 -0.29 -8.01
C SER A 104 8.23 -0.44 -9.33
N PRO A 105 8.92 -0.51 -10.48
CA PRO A 105 8.29 -0.68 -11.79
C PRO A 105 7.52 -2.00 -11.92
N LEU A 106 7.72 -2.94 -10.97
CA LEU A 106 6.93 -4.16 -10.84
C LEU A 106 5.43 -3.87 -10.66
N ASN A 107 5.02 -2.68 -10.22
CA ASN A 107 3.60 -2.35 -10.15
C ASN A 107 2.92 -2.33 -11.55
N VAL A 108 3.69 -2.06 -12.61
CA VAL A 108 3.19 -1.97 -14.00
C VAL A 108 3.41 -3.28 -14.77
N ALA A 109 4.18 -4.22 -14.22
CA ALA A 109 4.42 -5.50 -14.86
C ALA A 109 3.13 -6.35 -14.92
N ASP A 110 2.97 -7.06 -16.03
CA ASP A 110 1.81 -7.91 -16.28
C ASP A 110 1.91 -9.18 -15.42
N TYR A 111 1.31 -9.11 -14.24
CA TYR A 111 1.21 -10.22 -13.31
C TYR A 111 -0.17 -10.86 -13.40
N PRO A 112 -0.29 -12.18 -13.16
CA PRO A 112 -1.58 -12.83 -13.04
C PRO A 112 -2.26 -12.40 -11.72
N VAL A 113 -2.83 -11.19 -11.70
CA VAL A 113 -3.44 -10.53 -10.53
C VAL A 113 -4.47 -11.43 -9.87
N LEU A 114 -5.28 -12.10 -10.69
CA LEU A 114 -6.33 -13.02 -10.26
C LEU A 114 -5.72 -14.22 -9.51
N ALA A 115 -4.67 -14.84 -10.06
CA ALA A 115 -4.01 -15.97 -9.41
C ALA A 115 -3.36 -15.56 -8.08
N ILE A 116 -2.64 -14.44 -8.05
CA ILE A 116 -2.04 -13.91 -6.81
C ILE A 116 -3.13 -13.63 -5.76
N GLY A 117 -4.22 -12.97 -6.17
CA GLY A 117 -5.37 -12.70 -5.33
C GLY A 117 -5.99 -13.96 -4.73
N THR A 118 -6.19 -15.02 -5.54
CA THR A 118 -6.72 -16.30 -5.05
C THR A 118 -5.82 -16.92 -3.99
N VAL A 119 -4.49 -16.89 -4.19
CA VAL A 119 -3.53 -17.45 -3.23
C VAL A 119 -3.55 -16.67 -1.92
N MET A 120 -3.58 -15.33 -1.97
CA MET A 120 -3.64 -14.49 -0.77
C MET A 120 -4.93 -14.70 0.02
N ILE A 121 -6.05 -14.86 -0.68
CA ILE A 121 -7.36 -15.14 -0.05
C ILE A 121 -7.38 -16.54 0.55
N ALA A 122 -6.86 -17.55 -0.15
CA ALA A 122 -6.73 -18.90 0.38
C ALA A 122 -5.85 -18.91 1.64
N PHE A 123 -4.72 -18.20 1.62
CA PHE A 123 -3.86 -18.03 2.79
C PHE A 123 -4.60 -17.40 3.97
N GLN A 124 -5.35 -16.33 3.75
CA GLN A 124 -6.15 -15.66 4.78
C GLN A 124 -7.24 -16.58 5.37
N ILE A 125 -7.95 -17.35 4.53
CA ILE A 125 -8.95 -18.34 4.95
C ILE A 125 -8.29 -19.44 5.80
N ILE A 126 -7.17 -20.00 5.34
CA ILE A 126 -6.41 -21.01 6.09
C ILE A 126 -6.04 -20.45 7.48
N MET A 127 -5.59 -19.20 7.54
CA MET A 127 -5.24 -18.56 8.79
C MET A 127 -6.44 -18.43 9.74
N PHE A 128 -7.63 -18.08 9.23
CA PHE A 128 -8.86 -18.05 10.04
C PHE A 128 -9.26 -19.45 10.53
N LEU A 129 -9.22 -20.47 9.68
CA LEU A 129 -9.56 -21.85 10.06
C LEU A 129 -8.60 -22.40 11.13
N VAL A 130 -7.29 -22.17 10.97
CA VAL A 130 -6.27 -22.58 11.95
C VAL A 130 -6.46 -21.81 13.26
N PHE A 131 -6.84 -20.52 13.19
CA PHE A 131 -7.15 -19.74 14.39
C PHE A 131 -8.39 -20.25 15.11
N GLN A 132 -9.44 -20.64 14.38
CA GLN A 132 -10.59 -21.31 15.00
C GLN A 132 -10.18 -22.62 15.67
N ALA A 133 -9.36 -23.44 15.01
CA ALA A 133 -8.87 -24.70 15.58
C ALA A 133 -8.02 -24.45 16.86
N ALA A 134 -7.21 -23.40 16.86
CA ALA A 134 -6.44 -22.97 18.02
C ALA A 134 -7.35 -22.60 19.20
N LEU A 135 -8.40 -21.82 18.95
CA LEU A 135 -9.38 -21.45 19.98
C LEU A 135 -10.16 -22.66 20.48
N ASN A 136 -10.64 -23.53 19.59
CA ASN A 136 -11.36 -24.75 19.97
C ASN A 136 -10.54 -25.61 20.92
N LYS A 137 -9.22 -25.73 20.72
CA LYS A 137 -8.34 -26.48 21.62
C LYS A 137 -8.19 -25.84 23.00
N VAL A 138 -8.25 -24.51 23.07
CA VAL A 138 -8.25 -23.80 24.36
C VAL A 138 -9.57 -24.05 25.10
N PHE A 139 -10.70 -23.94 24.42
CA PHE A 139 -12.02 -24.22 25.02
C PHE A 139 -12.18 -25.69 25.44
N GLU A 140 -11.67 -26.65 24.64
CA GLU A 140 -11.65 -28.08 24.98
C GLU A 140 -10.82 -28.34 26.25
N LYS A 141 -9.64 -27.72 26.36
CA LYS A 141 -8.80 -27.79 27.57
C LYS A 141 -9.50 -27.22 28.80
N ALA A 142 -10.36 -26.22 28.61
CA ALA A 142 -11.16 -25.59 29.66
C ALA A 142 -12.48 -26.33 29.96
N GLY A 143 -12.77 -27.45 29.28
CA GLY A 143 -14.02 -28.19 29.46
C GLY A 143 -15.28 -27.43 29.03
N LYS A 144 -15.14 -26.37 28.21
CA LYS A 144 -16.27 -25.56 27.73
C LYS A 144 -16.60 -25.86 26.29
N ILE A 145 -17.90 -25.81 25.97
CA ILE A 145 -18.39 -25.91 24.61
C ILE A 145 -18.29 -24.53 23.95
N VAL A 146 -17.65 -24.48 22.78
CA VAL A 146 -17.54 -23.28 21.96
C VAL A 146 -18.93 -22.88 21.46
N GLN A 147 -19.51 -21.80 21.99
CA GLN A 147 -20.85 -21.34 21.59
C GLN A 147 -20.86 -20.64 20.22
N GLU A 148 -19.82 -19.86 19.92
CA GLU A 148 -19.71 -19.10 18.67
C GLU A 148 -18.42 -19.46 17.92
N LYS A 149 -18.52 -19.65 16.60
CA LYS A 149 -17.36 -19.94 15.71
C LYS A 149 -17.10 -18.77 14.75
N PRO A 150 -16.70 -17.58 15.25
CA PRO A 150 -16.60 -16.35 14.45
C PRO A 150 -15.69 -16.49 13.24
N LEU A 151 -14.59 -17.25 13.36
CA LEU A 151 -13.58 -17.33 12.31
C LEU A 151 -14.00 -18.28 11.16
N LEU A 152 -14.90 -19.24 11.43
CA LEU A 152 -15.54 -19.99 10.35
C LEU A 152 -16.45 -19.07 9.53
N TRP A 153 -17.27 -18.27 10.21
CA TRP A 153 -18.10 -17.27 9.55
C TRP A 153 -17.26 -16.24 8.79
N ALA A 154 -16.14 -15.77 9.36
CA ALA A 154 -15.20 -14.92 8.67
C ALA A 154 -14.63 -15.58 7.40
N SER A 155 -14.30 -16.87 7.44
CA SER A 155 -13.80 -17.62 6.29
C SER A 155 -14.84 -17.72 5.17
N VAL A 156 -16.07 -18.11 5.50
CA VAL A 156 -17.19 -18.17 4.55
C VAL A 156 -17.46 -16.79 3.95
N TRP A 157 -17.43 -15.78 4.80
CA TRP A 157 -17.66 -14.40 4.39
C TRP A 157 -16.57 -13.86 3.46
N THR A 158 -15.29 -14.12 3.76
CA THR A 158 -14.17 -13.76 2.87
C THR A 158 -14.30 -14.43 1.51
N LEU A 159 -14.72 -15.70 1.46
CA LEU A 159 -14.99 -16.39 0.20
C LEU A 159 -16.18 -15.76 -0.55
N ALA A 160 -17.25 -15.41 0.15
CA ALA A 160 -18.41 -14.75 -0.44
C ALA A 160 -18.04 -13.38 -1.06
N VAL A 161 -17.30 -12.55 -0.32
CA VAL A 161 -16.81 -11.25 -0.81
C VAL A 161 -15.93 -11.42 -2.05
N TYR A 162 -15.08 -12.44 -2.07
CA TYR A 162 -14.26 -12.74 -3.25
C TYR A 162 -15.11 -13.10 -4.48
N LEU A 163 -16.12 -13.96 -4.33
CA LEU A 163 -17.03 -14.31 -5.41
C LEU A 163 -17.86 -13.12 -5.90
N ILE A 164 -18.29 -12.25 -4.97
CA ILE A 164 -18.98 -11.01 -5.29
C ILE A 164 -18.07 -10.08 -6.10
N ALA A 165 -16.79 -9.97 -5.73
CA ALA A 165 -15.83 -9.12 -6.42
C ALA A 165 -15.57 -9.56 -7.88
N LEU A 166 -15.70 -10.86 -8.17
CA LEU A 166 -15.63 -11.40 -9.54
C LEU A 166 -16.92 -11.22 -10.34
N SER A 167 -18.02 -10.87 -9.66
CA SER A 167 -19.33 -10.71 -10.29
C SER A 167 -19.58 -9.26 -10.72
N PRO A 168 -20.52 -9.01 -11.65
CA PRO A 168 -20.94 -7.66 -12.03
C PRO A 168 -21.56 -6.85 -10.87
N PHE A 169 -21.90 -7.51 -9.76
CA PHE A 169 -22.46 -6.88 -8.57
C PHE A 169 -21.41 -6.13 -7.73
N SER A 170 -20.12 -6.22 -8.05
CA SER A 170 -19.04 -5.53 -7.33
C SER A 170 -19.25 -4.00 -7.28
N SER A 171 -19.86 -3.41 -8.32
CA SER A 171 -20.13 -1.98 -8.40
C SER A 171 -21.46 -1.54 -7.77
N SER A 172 -22.26 -2.48 -7.24
CA SER A 172 -23.59 -2.15 -6.70
C SER A 172 -23.52 -1.73 -5.24
N TRP A 173 -23.95 -0.49 -4.96
CA TRP A 173 -24.03 0.04 -3.60
C TRP A 173 -24.96 -0.79 -2.68
N LEU A 174 -25.93 -1.52 -3.25
CA LEU A 174 -26.84 -2.38 -2.49
C LEU A 174 -26.14 -3.54 -1.80
N VAL A 175 -25.00 -3.98 -2.32
CA VAL A 175 -24.18 -5.05 -1.71
C VAL A 175 -23.41 -4.52 -0.50
N PHE A 176 -23.12 -3.22 -0.46
CA PHE A 176 -22.30 -2.62 0.60
C PHE A 176 -22.96 -2.68 1.99
N ILE A 177 -24.26 -2.42 2.09
CA ILE A 177 -24.99 -2.42 3.38
C ILE A 177 -24.96 -3.79 4.07
N PRO A 178 -25.41 -4.89 3.45
CA PRO A 178 -25.31 -6.21 4.08
C PRO A 178 -23.84 -6.57 4.32
N MET A 179 -22.93 -6.10 3.46
CA MET A 179 -21.50 -6.36 3.63
C MET A 179 -20.94 -5.78 4.93
N MET A 180 -21.30 -4.52 5.22
CA MET A 180 -20.91 -3.84 6.46
C MET A 180 -21.54 -4.47 7.71
N ILE A 181 -22.80 -4.91 7.64
CA ILE A 181 -23.48 -5.57 8.77
C ILE A 181 -22.79 -6.90 9.10
N CYS A 182 -22.54 -7.75 8.10
CA CYS A 182 -21.83 -9.02 8.30
C CYS A 182 -20.43 -8.79 8.87
N TYR A 183 -19.69 -7.82 8.33
CA TYR A 183 -18.37 -7.46 8.85
C TYR A 183 -18.43 -7.02 10.32
N TYR A 184 -19.37 -6.14 10.69
CA TYR A 184 -19.56 -5.70 12.07
C TYR A 184 -19.88 -6.88 13.02
N ILE A 185 -20.75 -7.80 12.62
CA ILE A 185 -21.10 -8.98 13.42
C ILE A 185 -19.87 -9.88 13.64
N ILE A 186 -19.08 -10.13 12.59
CA ILE A 186 -17.84 -10.93 12.67
C ILE A 186 -16.84 -10.29 13.64
N VAL A 187 -16.60 -8.98 13.50
CA VAL A 187 -15.69 -8.23 14.38
C VAL A 187 -16.16 -8.28 15.83
N ARG A 188 -17.45 -8.03 16.06
CA ARG A 188 -18.04 -8.06 17.41
C ARG A 188 -17.91 -9.43 18.05
N SER A 189 -18.19 -10.50 17.31
CA SER A 189 -18.05 -11.87 17.81
C SER A 189 -16.58 -12.20 18.12
N LEU A 190 -15.63 -11.71 17.32
CA LEU A 190 -14.20 -11.93 17.58
C LEU A 190 -13.69 -11.23 18.85
N PHE A 191 -14.17 -10.02 19.16
CA PHE A 191 -13.87 -9.39 20.45
C PHE A 191 -14.46 -10.17 21.63
N ARG A 192 -15.69 -10.67 21.47
CA ARG A 192 -16.39 -11.45 22.50
C ARG A 192 -15.69 -12.77 22.86
N VAL A 193 -14.91 -13.34 21.93
CA VAL A 193 -14.07 -14.52 22.21
C VAL A 193 -13.07 -14.24 23.33
N GLY A 194 -12.49 -13.03 23.38
CA GLY A 194 -11.56 -12.64 24.44
C GLY A 194 -12.22 -12.66 25.82
N ASP A 195 -13.48 -12.21 25.90
CA ASP A 195 -14.26 -12.20 27.13
C ASP A 195 -14.70 -13.63 27.52
N GLN A 196 -15.13 -14.46 26.57
CA GLN A 196 -15.51 -15.86 26.83
C GLN A 196 -14.35 -16.72 27.34
N LEU A 197 -13.11 -16.36 26.97
CA LEU A 197 -11.90 -17.02 27.43
C LEU A 197 -11.46 -16.55 28.83
N ASP A 198 -11.94 -15.41 29.32
CA ASP A 198 -11.63 -14.95 30.68
C ASP A 198 -12.11 -15.97 31.71
N ASP A 199 -13.32 -16.49 31.49
CA ASP A 199 -13.96 -17.47 32.35
C ASP A 199 -13.31 -18.87 32.30
N THR A 200 -12.24 -19.08 31.52
CA THR A 200 -11.61 -20.41 31.30
C THR A 200 -10.42 -20.70 32.21
N GLY A 201 -10.05 -19.77 33.09
CA GLY A 201 -8.98 -19.94 34.08
C GLY A 201 -7.63 -19.37 33.62
N TYR A 202 -6.94 -18.71 34.55
CA TYR A 202 -5.76 -17.85 34.39
C TYR A 202 -4.45 -18.51 33.93
N ILE A 203 -4.46 -19.55 33.11
CA ILE A 203 -3.21 -20.24 32.72
C ILE A 203 -2.84 -19.89 31.29
N LEU A 204 -2.47 -18.62 31.06
CA LEU A 204 -1.70 -18.26 29.87
C LEU A 204 -0.22 -18.55 30.15
N THR A 205 0.35 -19.49 29.41
CA THR A 205 1.80 -19.76 29.41
C THR A 205 2.49 -18.66 28.61
N ASN A 206 2.67 -17.50 29.26
CA ASN A 206 3.36 -16.37 28.67
C ASN A 206 4.71 -16.79 28.12
N ALA A 207 4.88 -16.66 26.81
CA ALA A 207 6.17 -16.92 26.20
C ALA A 207 7.15 -15.79 26.61
N PRO A 208 8.37 -16.10 27.08
CA PRO A 208 9.33 -15.07 27.45
C PRO A 208 9.63 -14.20 26.22
N VAL A 209 9.52 -12.89 26.40
CA VAL A 209 9.68 -11.89 25.34
C VAL A 209 11.03 -11.21 25.53
N SER A 210 11.98 -11.44 24.63
CA SER A 210 13.30 -10.79 24.66
C SER A 210 13.30 -9.37 24.10
N ILE A 211 12.32 -9.02 23.26
CA ILE A 211 12.23 -7.73 22.56
C ILE A 211 10.83 -7.16 22.75
N SER A 212 10.75 -5.95 23.31
CA SER A 212 9.47 -5.26 23.55
C SER A 212 8.67 -5.09 22.25
N ASN A 213 7.35 -5.21 22.33
CA ASN A 213 6.47 -5.02 21.17
C ASN A 213 6.65 -3.63 20.55
N ARG A 214 6.87 -2.60 21.39
CA ARG A 214 7.08 -1.23 20.91
C ARG A 214 8.35 -1.11 20.07
N THR A 215 9.45 -1.70 20.52
CA THR A 215 10.74 -1.68 19.80
C THR A 215 10.62 -2.38 18.45
N PHE A 216 10.03 -3.59 18.43
CA PHE A 216 9.87 -4.33 17.17
C PHE A 216 8.95 -3.60 16.19
N GLY A 217 7.84 -3.03 16.67
CA GLY A 217 6.90 -2.31 15.82
C GLY A 217 7.54 -1.09 15.16
N TRP A 218 8.28 -0.29 15.94
CA TRP A 218 9.04 0.83 15.40
C TRP A 218 10.12 0.38 14.42
N ALA A 219 10.88 -0.66 14.74
CA ALA A 219 11.91 -1.19 13.84
C ALA A 219 11.31 -1.67 12.50
N TYR A 220 10.19 -2.41 12.54
CA TYR A 220 9.50 -2.87 11.34
C TYR A 220 8.98 -1.71 10.50
N CYS A 221 8.33 -0.72 11.13
CA CYS A 221 7.88 0.49 10.41
C CYS A 221 9.04 1.28 9.78
N LEU A 222 10.17 1.41 10.48
CA LEU A 222 11.36 2.08 9.95
C LEU A 222 11.96 1.30 8.77
N ILE A 223 12.01 -0.03 8.85
CA ILE A 223 12.47 -0.87 7.74
C ILE A 223 11.54 -0.71 6.53
N ALA A 224 10.23 -0.78 6.74
CA ALA A 224 9.24 -0.58 5.68
C ALA A 224 9.39 0.80 5.02
N LEU A 225 9.55 1.86 5.82
CA LEU A 225 9.76 3.22 5.32
C LEU A 225 11.08 3.35 4.54
N ALA A 226 12.18 2.85 5.09
CA ALA A 226 13.48 2.88 4.44
C ALA A 226 13.47 2.11 3.11
N LEU A 227 12.77 0.98 3.07
CA LEU A 227 12.58 0.19 1.86
C LEU A 227 11.82 0.97 0.79
N VAL A 228 10.70 1.60 1.14
CA VAL A 228 9.90 2.40 0.20
C VAL A 228 10.74 3.56 -0.34
N ILE A 229 11.45 4.28 0.53
CA ILE A 229 12.33 5.40 0.14
C ILE A 229 13.44 4.90 -0.80
N THR A 230 14.10 3.80 -0.46
CA THR A 230 15.20 3.26 -1.26
C THR A 230 14.71 2.79 -2.64
N CYS A 231 13.58 2.08 -2.70
CA CYS A 231 12.98 1.68 -3.98
C CYS A 231 12.55 2.89 -4.81
N SER A 232 11.94 3.89 -4.17
CA SER A 232 11.51 5.12 -4.85
C SER A 232 12.70 5.88 -5.42
N ILE A 233 13.78 6.05 -4.65
CA ILE A 233 15.00 6.70 -5.15
C ILE A 233 15.57 5.87 -6.31
N TYR A 234 15.82 4.58 -6.11
CA TYR A 234 16.51 3.76 -7.10
C TYR A 234 15.75 3.64 -8.44
N TYR A 235 14.42 3.50 -8.39
CA TYR A 235 13.62 3.23 -9.58
C TYR A 235 12.89 4.44 -10.17
N ASN A 236 12.66 5.53 -9.42
CA ASN A 236 12.05 6.73 -10.01
C ASN A 236 13.07 7.58 -10.79
N HIS A 237 14.36 7.29 -10.68
CA HIS A 237 15.36 7.88 -11.57
C HIS A 237 15.32 7.15 -12.91
N LEU A 238 14.89 7.86 -13.96
CA LEU A 238 14.96 7.37 -15.33
C LEU A 238 16.45 7.30 -15.73
N GLN A 239 17.05 6.11 -15.64
CA GLN A 239 18.38 5.88 -16.20
C GLN A 239 18.23 5.78 -17.72
N LEU A 240 18.37 6.92 -18.40
CA LEU A 240 18.51 6.95 -19.84
C LEU A 240 19.96 6.56 -20.14
N ASP A 241 20.17 5.39 -20.74
CA ASP A 241 21.49 5.07 -21.29
C ASP A 241 21.79 6.09 -22.39
N PRO A 242 22.86 6.91 -22.24
CA PRO A 242 23.19 7.91 -23.24
C PRO A 242 23.58 7.17 -24.53
N GLN A 243 22.73 7.24 -25.55
CA GLN A 243 23.08 6.76 -26.87
C GLN A 243 24.08 7.74 -27.49
N ALA A 244 25.20 7.21 -27.98
CA ALA A 244 26.15 8.00 -28.74
C ALA A 244 25.44 8.57 -29.97
N TYR A 245 25.55 9.88 -30.17
CA TYR A 245 25.02 10.53 -31.36
C TYR A 245 25.78 10.02 -32.59
N GLU A 246 25.06 9.31 -33.47
CA GLU A 246 25.57 8.98 -34.80
C GLU A 246 25.04 10.01 -35.79
N PRO A 247 25.91 10.68 -36.58
CA PRO A 247 25.46 11.63 -37.56
C PRO A 247 24.57 10.92 -38.61
N PRO A 248 23.39 11.47 -38.93
CA PRO A 248 22.46 10.82 -39.84
C PRO A 248 23.05 10.70 -41.24
N ARG A 249 22.78 9.57 -41.92
CA ARG A 249 23.14 9.41 -43.33
C ARG A 249 22.22 10.27 -44.19
N ILE A 250 22.78 10.94 -45.20
CA ILE A 250 21.98 11.68 -46.18
C ILE A 250 21.31 10.65 -47.11
N THR A 251 20.00 10.49 -46.98
CA THR A 251 19.18 9.61 -47.82
C THR A 251 18.14 10.45 -48.60
N GLU A 252 17.66 9.92 -49.72
CA GLU A 252 16.61 10.59 -50.52
C GLU A 252 15.33 10.83 -49.69
N ALA A 253 14.98 9.91 -48.78
CA ALA A 253 13.83 10.06 -47.90
C ALA A 253 13.98 11.24 -46.92
N ARG A 254 15.18 11.46 -46.36
CA ARG A 254 15.46 12.63 -45.52
C ARG A 254 15.38 13.93 -46.30
N GLN A 255 15.94 13.95 -47.52
CA GLN A 255 15.87 15.14 -48.36
C GLN A 255 14.42 15.50 -48.70
N ARG A 256 13.60 14.50 -49.03
CA ARG A 256 12.18 14.69 -49.29
C ARG A 256 11.42 15.26 -48.09
N LEU A 257 11.72 14.79 -46.88
CA LEU A 257 11.10 15.34 -45.66
C LEU A 257 11.53 16.79 -45.42
N LEU A 258 12.79 17.14 -45.68
CA LEU A 258 13.24 18.54 -45.62
C LEU A 258 12.54 19.42 -46.68
N ASP A 259 12.30 18.88 -47.87
CA ASP A 259 11.55 19.58 -48.93
C ASP A 259 10.06 19.78 -48.58
N LEU A 260 9.54 19.02 -47.60
CA LEU A 260 8.20 19.16 -47.01
C LEU A 260 8.19 20.02 -45.74
N ASP A 261 9.22 20.84 -45.50
CA ASP A 261 9.34 21.70 -44.30
C ASP A 261 9.46 20.93 -42.96
N PHE A 262 9.89 19.67 -42.99
CA PHE A 262 10.18 18.92 -41.76
C PHE A 262 11.40 19.55 -41.02
N PRO A 263 11.31 19.82 -39.69
CA PRO A 263 12.40 20.45 -38.95
C PRO A 263 13.68 19.62 -38.94
N SER A 264 14.78 20.19 -39.45
CA SER A 264 16.09 19.52 -39.53
C SER A 264 16.64 19.09 -38.17
N GLU A 265 16.39 19.89 -37.13
CA GLU A 265 16.80 19.62 -35.74
C GLU A 265 16.10 18.39 -35.14
N ALA A 266 14.88 18.09 -35.55
CA ALA A 266 14.16 16.89 -35.13
C ALA A 266 14.52 15.69 -36.02
N LEU A 267 14.69 15.93 -37.33
CA LEU A 267 15.00 14.89 -38.31
C LEU A 267 16.32 14.15 -38.00
N GLN A 268 17.34 14.85 -37.48
CA GLN A 268 18.64 14.25 -37.14
C GLN A 268 18.56 13.16 -36.07
N TYR A 269 17.52 13.16 -35.22
CA TYR A 269 17.35 12.17 -34.15
C TYR A 269 16.50 10.97 -34.57
N LEU A 270 15.87 11.01 -35.74
CA LEU A 270 15.14 9.88 -36.29
C LEU A 270 16.10 8.83 -36.85
N LYS A 271 15.83 7.55 -36.59
CA LYS A 271 16.57 6.44 -37.19
C LYS A 271 16.21 6.29 -38.66
N ASP A 272 17.11 5.70 -39.43
CA ASP A 272 16.88 5.49 -40.87
C ASP A 272 15.63 4.62 -41.15
N GLU A 273 15.29 3.69 -40.25
CA GLU A 273 14.05 2.89 -40.31
C GLU A 273 12.79 3.76 -40.17
N ASP A 274 12.79 4.69 -39.21
CA ASP A 274 11.66 5.60 -38.98
C ASP A 274 11.52 6.59 -40.13
N VAL A 275 12.63 7.05 -40.70
CA VAL A 275 12.60 7.95 -41.87
C VAL A 275 12.08 7.22 -43.11
N GLU A 276 12.44 5.95 -43.32
CA GLU A 276 11.92 5.19 -44.46
C GLU A 276 10.40 4.96 -44.35
N LEU A 277 9.88 4.79 -43.13
CA LEU A 277 8.45 4.71 -42.87
C LEU A 277 7.71 6.01 -43.24
N LEU A 278 8.40 7.15 -43.17
CA LEU A 278 7.87 8.47 -43.53
C LEU A 278 8.15 8.86 -45.00
N ARG A 279 8.76 7.98 -45.80
CA ARG A 279 9.15 8.29 -47.19
C ARG A 279 7.99 8.71 -48.09
N GLU A 280 6.80 8.20 -47.83
CA GLU A 280 5.59 8.50 -48.60
C GLU A 280 4.76 9.66 -48.02
N ALA A 281 5.30 10.40 -47.05
CA ALA A 281 4.65 11.59 -46.51
C ALA A 281 4.23 12.56 -47.62
N LYS A 282 3.01 13.08 -47.48
CA LYS A 282 2.38 14.00 -48.42
C LYS A 282 2.50 15.44 -47.98
N ASP A 283 2.30 15.68 -46.69
CA ASP A 283 2.30 16.99 -46.08
C ASP A 283 2.84 16.91 -44.65
N VAL A 284 3.49 17.99 -44.20
CA VAL A 284 4.02 18.11 -42.85
C VAL A 284 3.62 19.48 -42.29
N GLU A 285 2.90 19.47 -41.18
CA GLU A 285 2.52 20.68 -40.45
C GLU A 285 3.27 20.74 -39.12
N VAL A 286 3.91 21.88 -38.84
CA VAL A 286 4.73 22.07 -37.65
C VAL A 286 4.10 23.13 -36.75
N SER A 287 3.89 22.80 -35.48
CA SER A 287 3.42 23.71 -34.44
C SER A 287 4.37 23.73 -33.26
N SER A 288 5.02 24.88 -33.03
CA SER A 288 5.91 25.08 -31.89
C SER A 288 5.23 25.90 -30.79
N LYS A 289 5.40 25.47 -29.55
CA LYS A 289 4.92 26.17 -28.36
C LYS A 289 5.99 26.18 -27.28
N LEU A 290 6.27 27.37 -26.74
CA LEU A 290 7.15 27.52 -25.58
C LEU A 290 6.37 27.22 -24.29
N LEU A 291 6.83 26.23 -23.53
CA LEU A 291 6.36 25.93 -22.19
C LEU A 291 7.27 26.60 -21.15
N MET A 292 6.69 27.48 -20.34
CA MET A 292 7.37 28.23 -19.31
C MET A 292 7.14 27.56 -17.95
N PHE A 293 8.19 27.04 -17.31
CA PHE A 293 8.07 26.41 -15.99
C PHE A 293 8.25 27.41 -14.84
N ASP A 294 8.91 28.53 -15.09
CA ASP A 294 9.14 29.61 -14.14
C ASP A 294 8.77 31.00 -14.69
N PRO A 295 7.52 31.20 -15.16
CA PRO A 295 7.13 32.44 -15.82
C PRO A 295 7.21 33.64 -14.85
N LYS A 296 7.82 34.74 -15.32
CA LYS A 296 7.84 36.01 -14.59
C LYS A 296 6.55 36.77 -14.86
N LYS A 297 5.81 37.06 -13.80
CA LYS A 297 4.57 37.82 -13.86
C LYS A 297 4.87 39.31 -13.91
N ILE A 298 4.49 39.97 -15.01
CA ILE A 298 4.63 41.41 -15.18
C ILE A 298 3.26 42.04 -15.08
N GLU A 299 3.16 43.05 -14.23
CA GLU A 299 1.94 43.83 -14.04
C GLU A 299 1.99 45.08 -14.90
N HIS A 300 1.03 45.22 -15.80
CA HIS A 300 0.84 46.45 -16.57
C HIS A 300 -0.32 47.22 -15.96
N ARG A 301 -0.04 48.47 -15.58
CA ARG A 301 -1.07 49.40 -15.09
C ARG A 301 -1.34 50.44 -16.16
N GLU A 302 -2.56 50.44 -16.66
CA GLU A 302 -3.05 51.46 -17.58
C GLU A 302 -4.15 52.26 -16.89
N SER A 303 -3.93 53.56 -16.73
CA SER A 303 -4.93 54.48 -16.19
C SER A 303 -5.69 55.15 -17.32
N PHE A 304 -7.01 54.92 -17.38
CA PHE A 304 -7.89 55.54 -18.36
C PHE A 304 -9.04 56.24 -17.63
N GLY A 305 -9.05 57.58 -17.65
CA GLY A 305 -9.99 58.38 -16.85
C GLY A 305 -9.82 58.15 -15.34
N ASN A 306 -10.93 57.89 -14.63
CA ASN A 306 -10.93 57.60 -13.19
C ASN A 306 -10.70 56.10 -12.84
N GLY A 307 -10.46 55.24 -13.82
CA GLY A 307 -10.21 53.81 -13.63
C GLY A 307 -8.75 53.44 -13.86
N THR A 308 -8.20 52.55 -13.02
CA THR A 308 -6.91 51.88 -13.29
C THR A 308 -7.18 50.44 -13.67
N TYR A 309 -6.77 50.04 -14.87
CA TYR A 309 -6.80 48.67 -15.34
C TYR A 309 -5.45 48.02 -15.06
N ILE A 310 -5.49 46.85 -14.42
CA ILE A 310 -4.31 46.04 -14.15
C ILE A 310 -4.40 44.80 -15.02
N SER A 311 -3.50 44.66 -15.99
CA SER A 311 -3.33 43.45 -16.78
C SER A 311 -2.03 42.76 -16.41
N TYR A 312 -1.94 41.47 -16.70
CA TYR A 312 -0.77 40.67 -16.41
C TYR A 312 -0.28 39.97 -17.67
N THR A 313 1.00 40.14 -17.97
CA THR A 313 1.71 39.38 -19.01
C THR A 313 2.71 38.46 -18.34
N TYR A 314 2.94 37.30 -18.95
CA TYR A 314 3.92 36.32 -18.47
C TYR A 314 5.10 36.29 -19.44
N GLU A 315 6.28 36.63 -18.94
CA GLU A 315 7.53 36.52 -19.69
C GLU A 315 8.27 35.23 -19.31
N PRO A 316 8.99 34.60 -20.26
CA PRO A 316 9.75 33.37 -19.99
C PRO A 316 10.83 33.61 -18.93
N GLY A 317 10.95 32.65 -18.01
CA GLY A 317 11.99 32.64 -16.96
C GLY A 317 13.29 32.01 -17.45
N GLU A 318 14.04 31.37 -16.56
CA GLU A 318 15.27 30.65 -16.89
C GLU A 318 15.01 29.19 -17.30
N LYS A 319 13.84 28.63 -16.97
CA LYS A 319 13.49 27.23 -17.21
C LYS A 319 12.35 27.12 -18.21
N ASN A 320 12.70 27.02 -19.49
CA ASN A 320 11.74 26.92 -20.57
C ASN A 320 12.04 25.74 -21.49
N MET A 321 10.99 25.12 -22.01
CA MET A 321 11.09 24.02 -22.96
C MET A 321 10.26 24.38 -24.19
N GLU A 322 10.89 24.32 -25.35
CA GLU A 322 10.20 24.40 -26.63
C GLU A 322 9.66 23.03 -26.99
N VAL A 323 8.35 22.99 -27.25
CA VAL A 323 7.65 21.78 -27.71
C VAL A 323 7.24 22.00 -29.15
N THR A 324 7.84 21.24 -30.04
CA THR A 324 7.51 21.22 -31.46
C THR A 324 6.70 19.96 -31.75
N THR A 325 5.44 20.14 -32.10
CA THR A 325 4.58 19.06 -32.58
C THR A 325 4.60 19.06 -34.10
N ILE A 326 4.96 17.93 -34.67
CA ILE A 326 5.08 17.73 -36.11
C ILE A 326 3.99 16.73 -36.51
N TYR A 327 3.04 17.20 -37.29
CA TYR A 327 1.96 16.41 -37.88
C TYR A 327 2.39 15.99 -39.27
N ILE A 328 2.33 14.69 -39.57
CA ILE A 328 2.82 14.13 -40.83
C ILE A 328 1.68 13.37 -41.48
N GLU A 329 1.16 13.90 -42.58
CA GLU A 329 0.09 13.27 -43.35
C GLU A 329 0.69 12.19 -44.26
N MET A 330 0.22 10.96 -44.11
CA MET A 330 0.62 9.81 -44.90
C MET A 330 -0.47 9.43 -45.92
N PRO A 331 -0.16 8.56 -46.90
CA PRO A 331 -1.18 7.93 -47.72
C PRO A 331 -2.24 7.20 -46.89
N GLU A 332 -3.40 6.92 -47.50
CA GLU A 332 -4.49 6.13 -46.88
C GLU A 332 -5.13 6.74 -45.62
N ASN A 333 -5.13 8.08 -45.48
CA ASN A 333 -5.69 8.82 -44.34
C ASN A 333 -5.01 8.49 -42.99
N LEU A 334 -3.74 8.13 -43.03
CA LEU A 334 -2.96 7.87 -41.83
C LEU A 334 -2.21 9.15 -41.41
N LEU A 335 -2.22 9.45 -40.10
CA LEU A 335 -1.55 10.61 -39.53
C LEU A 335 -0.52 10.14 -38.50
N TYR A 336 0.75 10.50 -38.69
CA TYR A 336 1.77 10.36 -37.66
C TYR A 336 1.96 11.69 -36.93
N VAL A 337 2.23 11.60 -35.63
CA VAL A 337 2.52 12.77 -34.80
C VAL A 337 3.83 12.53 -34.07
N MET A 338 4.79 13.41 -34.29
CA MET A 338 6.06 13.44 -33.58
C MET A 338 6.07 14.64 -32.65
N GLN A 339 6.47 14.43 -31.39
CA GLN A 339 6.72 15.51 -30.45
C GLN A 339 8.22 15.59 -30.18
N TYR A 340 8.79 16.74 -30.50
CA TYR A 340 10.18 17.07 -30.30
C TYR A 340 10.29 18.13 -29.19
N PHE A 341 11.14 17.86 -28.20
CA PHE A 341 11.29 18.67 -27.00
C PHE A 341 12.71 19.21 -26.92
N THR A 342 12.86 20.53 -26.85
CA THR A 342 14.17 21.18 -26.71
C THR A 342 14.17 22.09 -25.50
N TRP A 343 15.13 21.91 -24.59
CA TRP A 343 15.33 22.84 -23.48
C TRP A 343 15.99 24.11 -23.99
N GLN A 344 15.32 25.25 -23.83
CA GLN A 344 15.85 26.58 -24.16
C GLN A 344 16.58 27.21 -22.96
N GLY A 345 16.37 26.66 -21.76
CA GLY A 345 17.06 27.06 -20.54
C GLY A 345 16.72 26.13 -19.37
N GLY A 346 17.65 26.01 -18.42
CA GLY A 346 17.58 25.05 -17.32
C GLY A 346 17.99 23.64 -17.73
N THR A 347 18.10 22.75 -16.74
CA THR A 347 18.34 21.32 -16.95
C THR A 347 17.08 20.53 -16.68
N PRO A 348 16.84 19.41 -17.38
CA PRO A 348 15.79 18.49 -16.99
C PRO A 348 16.05 18.01 -15.57
N VAL A 349 15.05 18.19 -14.68
CA VAL A 349 15.09 17.74 -13.27
C VAL A 349 15.33 16.22 -13.15
N TRP A 350 15.12 15.47 -14.24
CA TRP A 350 15.24 14.02 -14.30
C TRP A 350 16.64 13.52 -14.69
N GLN A 351 17.57 14.40 -15.12
CA GLN A 351 18.93 14.04 -15.51
C GLN A 351 19.99 14.68 -14.59
N ASP A 352 19.76 14.67 -13.28
CA ASP A 352 20.81 14.96 -12.30
C ASP A 352 21.77 13.74 -12.20
N GLY A 353 22.55 13.54 -13.27
CA GLY A 353 23.68 12.61 -13.35
C GLY A 353 24.91 13.34 -13.83
#